data_AF-A0A8J7HXJ5-F1
#
_entry.id   AF-A0A8J7HXJ5-F1
#
_cell.length_a   1.000
_cell.length_b   1.000
_cell.length_c   1.000
_cell.angle_alpha   90.00
_cell.angle_beta   90.00
_cell.angle_gamma   90.00
#
_symmetry.space_group_name_H-M   'P 1'
#
loop_
_entity.id
_entity.type
_entity.pdbx_description
1 polymer ?
#
loop_
_entity_poly.entity_id
_entity_poly.type
_entity_poly.pdbx_seq_one_letter_code
_entity_poly.pdbx_strand_id
1 'polypeptide(L)'
;MTSIDLGTVITTIFVVVDDWCQKQVKSITLLKPGVKASMSDSEIMTLALLMDYLPFPGETQFLGFIRGNYFEWFPNLLDQSQFNRRLRK
;
A
#
# COMPACT_ATOMS: atom_id res chain seq x y z
N MET A 1 -18.14 -20.26 -10.25
CA MET A 1 -17.65 -19.32 -9.22
C MET A 1 -16.73 -18.34 -9.92
N THR A 2 -17.12 -17.09 -10.03
CA THR A 2 -16.26 -16.05 -10.64
C THR A 2 -15.10 -15.78 -9.68
N SER A 3 -13.95 -16.36 -9.94
CA SER A 3 -12.71 -16.02 -9.26
C SER A 3 -12.39 -14.56 -9.59
N ILE A 4 -12.41 -13.68 -8.59
CA ILE A 4 -11.99 -12.30 -8.76
C ILE A 4 -10.47 -12.29 -8.92
N ASP A 5 -9.98 -11.63 -9.96
CA ASP A 5 -8.55 -11.46 -10.17
C ASP A 5 -7.93 -10.62 -9.05
N LEU A 6 -6.76 -11.02 -8.58
CA LEU A 6 -6.07 -10.32 -7.49
C LEU A 6 -5.74 -8.87 -7.86
N GLY A 7 -5.43 -8.60 -9.13
CA GLY A 7 -5.23 -7.25 -9.63
C GLY A 7 -6.47 -6.38 -9.44
N THR A 8 -7.66 -6.93 -9.72
CA THR A 8 -8.94 -6.23 -9.48
C THR A 8 -9.14 -5.91 -7.99
N VAL A 9 -8.81 -6.86 -7.10
CA VAL A 9 -8.88 -6.65 -5.64
C VAL A 9 -7.93 -5.53 -5.21
N ILE A 10 -6.66 -5.60 -5.64
CA ILE A 10 -5.62 -4.61 -5.31
C ILE A 10 -6.06 -3.22 -5.77
N THR A 11 -6.49 -3.06 -7.02
CA THR A 11 -6.93 -1.76 -7.55
C THR A 11 -8.16 -1.25 -6.82
N THR A 12 -9.12 -2.12 -6.49
CA THR A 12 -10.33 -1.73 -5.74
C THR A 12 -9.96 -1.21 -4.35
N ILE A 13 -9.10 -1.92 -3.62
CA ILE A 13 -8.62 -1.48 -2.30
C ILE A 13 -7.88 -0.15 -2.44
N PHE A 14 -6.98 -0.04 -3.41
CA PHE A 14 -6.19 1.16 -3.65
C PHE A 14 -7.09 2.39 -3.89
N VAL A 15 -8.08 2.28 -4.78
CA VAL A 15 -9.01 3.40 -5.07
C VAL A 15 -9.79 3.81 -3.83
N VAL A 16 -10.31 2.85 -3.06
CA VAL A 16 -11.06 3.14 -1.82
C VAL A 16 -10.18 3.84 -0.78
N VAL A 17 -8.95 3.35 -0.59
CA VAL A 17 -7.98 3.92 0.34
C VAL A 17 -7.52 5.30 -0.12
N ASP A 18 -7.23 5.48 -1.41
CA ASP A 18 -6.76 6.73 -1.97
C ASP A 18 -7.85 7.81 -1.87
N ASP A 19 -9.10 7.50 -2.19
CA ASP A 19 -10.24 8.42 -2.00
C ASP A 19 -10.40 8.85 -0.54
N TRP A 20 -10.22 7.92 0.40
CA TRP A 20 -10.26 8.22 1.82
C TRP A 20 -9.07 9.07 2.26
N CYS A 21 -7.86 8.74 1.80
CA CYS A 21 -6.64 9.48 2.08
C CYS A 21 -6.75 10.91 1.53
N GLN A 22 -7.22 11.10 0.30
CA GLN A 22 -7.45 12.42 -0.28
C GLN A 22 -8.49 13.24 0.51
N LYS A 23 -9.55 12.61 1.02
CA LYS A 23 -10.54 13.29 1.88
C LYS A 23 -9.92 13.74 3.21
N GLN A 24 -9.04 12.94 3.81
CA GLN A 24 -8.33 13.32 5.04
C GLN A 24 -7.22 14.34 4.81
N VAL A 25 -6.42 14.16 3.76
CA VAL A 25 -5.33 15.05 3.39
C VAL A 25 -5.89 16.44 3.07
N LYS A 26 -7.04 16.57 2.38
CA LYS A 26 -7.72 17.87 2.20
C LYS A 26 -8.04 18.59 3.52
N SER A 27 -8.20 17.86 4.63
CA SER A 27 -8.38 18.44 5.97
C SER A 27 -7.05 18.80 6.67
N ILE A 28 -5.91 18.30 6.19
CA ILE A 28 -4.58 18.39 6.84
C ILE A 28 -3.55 19.20 6.01
N THR A 29 -3.84 19.51 4.73
CA THR A 29 -2.92 20.17 3.76
C THR A 29 -2.70 21.67 4.03
N LEU A 30 -2.44 22.06 5.27
CA LEU A 30 -1.84 23.38 5.59
C LEU A 30 -0.36 23.28 5.95
N LEU A 31 0.16 22.09 6.27
CA LEU A 31 1.48 21.99 6.88
C LEU A 31 2.23 20.73 6.42
N LYS A 32 3.03 20.86 5.35
CA LYS A 32 4.50 20.61 5.36
C LYS A 32 5.05 20.37 3.95
N PRO A 33 6.01 21.19 3.47
CA PRO A 33 6.86 20.84 2.34
C PRO A 33 7.92 19.85 2.84
N GLY A 34 7.51 18.61 3.06
CA GLY A 34 8.41 17.51 3.36
C GLY A 34 8.71 16.73 2.09
N VAL A 35 9.99 16.41 1.87
CA VAL A 35 10.49 15.49 0.84
C VAL A 35 9.46 14.42 0.51
N LYS A 36 9.07 14.29 -0.77
CA LYS A 36 8.12 13.26 -1.23
C LYS A 36 8.55 11.93 -0.61
N ALA A 37 7.70 11.37 0.26
CA ALA A 37 7.94 10.04 0.78
C ALA A 37 8.09 9.09 -0.41
N SER A 38 9.07 8.18 -0.37
CA SER A 38 9.30 7.24 -1.48
C SER A 38 8.03 6.47 -1.82
N MET A 39 7.20 6.17 -0.83
CA MET A 39 5.86 5.59 -0.97
C MET A 39 4.84 6.49 -0.27
N SER A 40 3.68 6.67 -0.91
CA SER A 40 2.52 7.41 -0.39
C SER A 40 1.81 6.65 0.73
N ASP A 41 1.12 7.37 1.60
CA ASP A 41 0.40 6.74 2.72
C ASP A 41 -0.75 5.83 2.21
N SER A 42 -1.35 6.13 1.05
CA SER A 42 -2.36 5.27 0.42
C SER A 42 -1.80 3.95 -0.09
N GLU A 43 -0.60 3.94 -0.67
CA GLU A 43 0.10 2.70 -1.04
C GLU A 43 0.42 1.82 0.18
N ILE A 44 0.91 2.43 1.27
CA ILE A 44 1.23 1.70 2.51
C ILE A 44 -0.03 1.06 3.11
N MET A 45 -1.13 1.82 3.20
CA MET A 45 -2.41 1.30 3.70
C MET A 45 -2.97 0.18 2.81
N THR A 46 -2.84 0.32 1.49
CA THR A 46 -3.27 -0.72 0.54
C THR A 46 -2.51 -2.03 0.78
N LEU A 47 -1.18 -1.95 0.94
CA LEU A 47 -0.34 -3.13 1.23
C LEU A 47 -0.63 -3.74 2.60
N ALA A 48 -0.89 -2.90 3.62
CA ALA A 48 -1.27 -3.38 4.95
C ALA A 48 -2.59 -4.19 4.90
N LEU A 49 -3.60 -3.66 4.22
CA LEU A 49 -4.87 -4.36 4.03
C LEU A 49 -4.69 -5.65 3.24
N LEU A 50 -3.93 -5.63 2.14
CA LEU A 50 -3.65 -6.83 1.36
C LEU A 50 -2.94 -7.92 2.17
N MET A 51 -2.06 -7.52 3.09
CA MET A 51 -1.39 -8.45 4.00
C MET A 51 -2.36 -9.12 4.98
N ASP A 52 -3.43 -8.42 5.41
CA ASP A 52 -4.49 -9.00 6.24
C ASP A 52 -5.41 -9.95 5.44
N TYR A 53 -5.67 -9.63 4.16
CA TYR A 53 -6.56 -10.42 3.30
C TYR A 53 -5.88 -11.63 2.64
N LEU A 54 -4.58 -11.56 2.37
CA LEU A 54 -3.84 -12.63 1.73
C LEU A 54 -3.12 -13.50 2.77
N PRO A 55 -3.27 -14.83 2.72
CA PRO A 55 -2.69 -15.74 3.71
C PRO A 55 -1.19 -15.96 3.44
N PHE A 56 -0.38 -14.93 3.58
CA PHE A 56 1.08 -15.06 3.54
C PHE A 56 1.64 -15.35 4.95
N PRO A 57 2.58 -16.29 5.09
CA PRO A 57 3.15 -16.66 6.38
C PRO A 57 4.15 -15.61 6.93
N GLY A 58 4.51 -14.60 6.14
CA GLY A 58 5.38 -13.52 6.59
C GLY A 58 5.46 -12.34 5.62
N GLU A 59 5.74 -11.17 6.19
CA GLU A 59 5.85 -9.89 5.47
C GLU A 59 6.84 -9.94 4.32
N THR A 60 8.00 -10.59 4.51
CA THR A 60 9.04 -10.70 3.48
C THR A 60 8.53 -11.45 2.24
N GLN A 61 7.74 -12.51 2.44
CA GLN A 61 7.19 -13.29 1.33
C GLN A 61 6.10 -12.51 0.59
N PHE A 62 5.24 -11.80 1.34
CA PHE A 62 4.25 -10.89 0.77
C PHE A 62 4.91 -9.78 -0.05
N LEU A 63 5.89 -9.06 0.51
CA LEU A 63 6.60 -8.00 -0.20
C LEU A 63 7.37 -8.54 -1.41
N GLY A 64 7.97 -9.73 -1.31
CA GLY A 64 8.58 -10.42 -2.44
C GLY A 64 7.58 -10.78 -3.54
N PHE A 65 6.38 -11.23 -3.17
CA PHE A 65 5.30 -11.52 -4.10
C PHE A 65 4.82 -10.25 -4.83
N ILE A 66 4.59 -9.15 -4.11
CA ILE A 66 4.22 -7.86 -4.70
C ILE A 66 5.33 -7.35 -5.63
N ARG A 67 6.60 -7.45 -5.21
CA ARG A 67 7.74 -7.06 -6.04
C ARG A 67 7.90 -7.92 -7.30
N GLY A 68 7.50 -9.19 -7.27
CA GLY A 68 7.58 -10.08 -8.42
C GLY A 68 6.44 -9.89 -9.43
N ASN A 69 5.24 -9.57 -8.95
CA ASN A 69 4.02 -9.61 -9.78
C ASN A 69 3.39 -8.22 -10.04
N TYR A 70 3.63 -7.24 -9.15
CA TYR A 70 2.96 -5.94 -9.15
C TYR A 70 3.94 -4.77 -8.94
N PHE A 71 5.21 -4.96 -9.27
CA PHE A 71 6.23 -3.90 -9.15
C PHE A 71 5.88 -2.64 -9.94
N GLU A 72 5.27 -2.78 -11.11
CA GLU A 72 4.85 -1.65 -11.93
C GLU A 72 3.83 -0.74 -11.22
N TRP A 73 3.04 -1.30 -10.30
CA TRP A 73 2.04 -0.57 -9.53
C TRP A 73 2.62 0.03 -8.24
N PHE A 74 3.68 -0.57 -7.72
CA PHE A 74 4.39 -0.11 -6.52
C PHE A 74 5.90 0.07 -6.82
N PRO A 75 6.27 1.03 -7.70
CA PRO A 75 7.66 1.15 -8.18
C PRO A 75 8.66 1.52 -7.07
N ASN A 76 8.17 2.14 -6.00
CA ASN A 76 8.97 2.53 -4.84
C ASN A 76 8.71 1.63 -3.62
N LEU A 77 8.45 0.34 -3.85
CA LEU A 77 8.21 -0.63 -2.78
C LEU A 77 9.30 -0.56 -1.72
N LEU A 78 8.91 -0.29 -0.48
CA LEU A 78 9.83 -0.18 0.65
C LEU A 78 10.40 -1.55 1.02
N ASP A 79 11.67 -1.56 1.45
CA ASP A 79 12.25 -2.73 2.11
C ASP A 79 11.50 -3.03 3.42
N GLN A 80 11.50 -4.30 3.85
CA GLN A 80 10.76 -4.78 5.04
C GLN A 80 11.00 -3.90 6.28
N SER A 81 12.24 -3.48 6.55
CA SER A 81 12.53 -2.65 7.72
C SER A 81 11.90 -1.25 7.63
N GLN A 82 11.83 -0.68 6.42
CA GLN A 82 11.22 0.62 6.17
C GLN A 82 9.70 0.54 6.21
N PHE A 83 9.14 -0.53 5.66
CA PHE A 83 7.71 -0.85 5.71
C PHE A 83 7.23 -1.01 7.16
N ASN A 84 7.93 -1.80 7.97
CA ASN A 84 7.59 -2.03 9.37
C ASN A 84 7.72 -0.77 10.22
N ARG A 85 8.69 0.11 9.92
CA ARG A 85 8.83 1.40 10.58
C ARG A 85 7.64 2.32 10.27
N ARG A 86 7.06 2.22 9.08
CA ARG A 86 5.89 3.01 8.66
C ARG A 86 4.58 2.46 9.22
N LEU A 87 4.40 1.14 9.25
CA LEU A 87 3.23 0.52 9.88
C LEU A 87 3.07 0.85 11.36
N ARG A 88 4.18 1.10 12.07
CA ARG A 88 4.18 1.44 13.49
C ARG A 88 3.92 2.93 13.79
N LYS A 89 3.94 3.79 12.78
CA LYS A 89 3.70 5.24 12.93
C LYS A 89 2.23 5.55 12.77
#